data_AF-A0A814I631-F1
#
_entry.id   AF-A0A814I631-F1
#
_cell.length_a   1.000
_cell.length_b   1.000
_cell.length_c   1.000
_cell.angle_alpha   90.00
_cell.angle_beta   90.00
_cell.angle_gamma   90.00
#
_symmetry.space_group_name_H-M   'P 1'
#
loop_
_entity.id
_entity.type
_entity.pdbx_description
1 polymer ?
#
loop_
_entity_poly.entity_id
_entity_poly.type
_entity_poly.pdbx_seq_one_letter_code
_entity_poly.pdbx_strand_id
1 'polypeptide(L)'
;MAHGLFSSSLPVDDNPIIQTRRNSHTGPIAMMRRASRQGSISQAHIHTIFMNEALAEARASLAEGGIPVGCVLVRNGHVIARGRNRRIQLSSPILHAEMTCLEAAGRQPASFYHDCTLYTTFSPCSMCAGAIRFYGIPRVVIGDNKIYHGDEALLRASNIHVDVLDCTECHEMLENFIKERPSVWQENIAHTAH
;
A
#
# COMPACT_ATOMS: atom_id res chain seq x y z
N MET A 1 28.98 -18.58 39.41
CA MET A 1 28.78 -19.89 38.74
C MET A 1 27.50 -19.77 37.93
N ALA A 2 27.43 -19.88 36.61
CA ALA A 2 28.33 -20.43 35.60
C ALA A 2 28.34 -19.53 34.35
N HIS A 3 29.49 -19.46 33.68
CA HIS A 3 29.69 -18.88 32.36
C HIS A 3 29.12 -19.81 31.29
N GLY A 4 28.41 -19.27 30.31
CA GLY A 4 27.96 -19.97 29.11
C GLY A 4 28.43 -19.23 27.87
N LEU A 5 29.67 -19.51 27.44
CA LEU A 5 30.26 -19.07 26.19
C LEU A 5 29.65 -19.88 25.04
N PHE A 6 28.94 -19.21 24.12
CA PHE A 6 28.66 -19.76 22.80
C PHE A 6 29.52 -19.02 21.77
N SER A 7 30.68 -19.63 21.51
CA SER A 7 31.50 -19.38 20.34
C SER A 7 31.07 -20.37 19.25
N SER A 8 30.58 -19.86 18.13
CA SER A 8 30.53 -20.64 16.89
C SER A 8 30.78 -19.70 15.71
N SER A 9 32.06 -19.63 15.36
CA SER A 9 32.62 -19.11 14.12
C SER A 9 31.91 -19.69 12.89
N LEU A 10 31.26 -18.82 12.12
CA LEU A 10 30.84 -19.14 10.75
C LEU A 10 32.03 -18.87 9.81
N PRO A 11 32.32 -19.76 8.85
CA PRO A 11 33.42 -19.57 7.91
C PRO A 11 33.11 -18.45 6.91
N VAL A 12 34.14 -17.67 6.63
CA VAL A 12 34.21 -16.59 5.64
C VAL A 12 34.60 -17.25 4.31
N ASP A 13 33.75 -17.15 3.28
CA ASP A 13 34.12 -17.55 1.92
C ASP A 13 34.67 -16.34 1.16
N ASP A 14 35.99 -16.31 1.03
CA ASP A 14 36.76 -15.44 0.14
C ASP A 14 36.97 -16.15 -1.22
N ASN A 15 36.48 -15.57 -2.33
CA ASN A 15 37.20 -15.59 -3.62
C ASN A 15 36.55 -14.69 -4.69
N PRO A 16 37.26 -14.28 -5.77
CA PRO A 16 37.38 -12.88 -6.13
C PRO A 16 36.84 -12.56 -7.52
N ILE A 17 36.78 -11.25 -7.75
CA ILE A 17 36.74 -10.48 -9.00
C ILE A 17 37.19 -11.27 -10.26
N ILE A 18 36.32 -11.33 -11.28
CA ILE A 18 36.71 -11.37 -12.69
C ILE A 18 36.05 -10.19 -13.41
N GLN A 19 36.89 -9.26 -13.87
CA GLN A 19 36.56 -8.19 -14.80
C GLN A 19 36.71 -8.65 -16.26
N THR A 20 36.13 -7.85 -17.16
CA THR A 20 36.31 -7.77 -18.63
C THR A 20 35.38 -8.71 -19.42
N ARG A 21 34.65 -8.31 -20.48
CA ARG A 21 34.93 -7.31 -21.54
C ARG A 21 33.65 -6.65 -22.08
N ARG A 22 33.79 -5.37 -22.47
CA ARG A 22 32.88 -4.68 -23.39
C ARG A 22 32.98 -5.30 -24.79
N ASN A 23 31.87 -5.41 -25.50
CA ASN A 23 31.87 -5.37 -26.97
C ASN A 23 30.64 -4.63 -27.49
N SER A 24 30.92 -3.46 -28.04
CA SER A 24 30.08 -2.63 -28.90
C SER A 24 29.85 -3.34 -30.23
N HIS A 25 28.58 -3.47 -30.65
CA HIS A 25 28.22 -3.67 -32.06
C HIS A 25 27.13 -2.65 -32.43
N THR A 26 27.57 -1.55 -33.01
CA THR A 26 26.76 -0.62 -33.79
C THR A 26 26.73 -1.10 -35.24
N GLY A 27 25.55 -1.36 -35.78
CA GLY A 27 25.35 -1.59 -37.21
C GLY A 27 23.88 -1.36 -37.60
N PRO A 28 23.57 -0.70 -38.73
CA PRO A 28 22.35 0.08 -38.90
C PRO A 28 21.33 -0.60 -39.82
N ILE A 29 20.07 -0.73 -39.38
CA ILE A 29 18.92 -0.81 -40.30
C ILE A 29 17.78 0.02 -39.72
N ALA A 30 17.68 1.26 -40.20
CA ALA A 30 16.43 1.99 -40.19
C ALA A 30 15.52 1.41 -41.28
N MET A 31 14.35 0.88 -40.92
CA MET A 31 13.06 1.18 -41.56
C MET A 31 11.98 0.17 -41.17
N MET A 32 10.79 0.73 -40.88
CA MET A 32 9.46 0.14 -41.12
C MET A 32 9.08 -1.11 -40.32
N ARG A 33 8.21 -0.93 -39.31
CA ARG A 33 6.75 -0.90 -39.53
C ARG A 33 6.01 -0.62 -38.24
N ARG A 34 5.05 0.31 -38.32
CA ARG A 34 3.94 0.45 -37.39
C ARG A 34 3.27 -0.91 -37.14
N ALA A 35 3.18 -1.32 -35.88
CA ALA A 35 2.12 -2.10 -35.24
C ALA A 35 2.63 -2.41 -33.82
N SER A 36 2.07 -1.91 -32.74
CA SER A 36 0.70 -2.23 -32.31
C SER A 36 0.04 -1.06 -31.56
N ARG A 37 -0.96 -0.43 -32.17
CA ARG A 37 -2.02 0.29 -31.44
C ARG A 37 -3.07 -0.73 -30.96
N GLN A 38 -2.65 -1.72 -30.19
CA GLN A 38 -3.56 -2.67 -29.55
C GLN A 38 -3.75 -2.25 -28.08
N GLY A 39 -4.89 -1.62 -27.80
CA GLY A 39 -5.54 -1.44 -26.50
C GLY A 39 -4.68 -1.45 -25.22
N SER A 40 -3.75 -0.49 -25.04
CA SER A 40 -3.18 -0.27 -23.71
C SER A 40 -4.24 0.32 -22.79
N ILE A 41 -4.58 -0.38 -21.71
CA ILE A 41 -5.47 0.13 -20.66
C ILE A 41 -4.86 1.42 -20.08
N SER A 42 -5.67 2.47 -19.92
CA SER A 42 -5.18 3.74 -19.35
C SER A 42 -4.83 3.58 -17.87
N GLN A 43 -3.86 4.36 -17.38
CA GLN A 43 -3.48 4.35 -15.96
C GLN A 43 -4.68 4.63 -15.04
N ALA A 44 -5.52 5.60 -15.40
CA ALA A 44 -6.75 5.90 -14.66
C ALA A 44 -7.66 4.66 -14.55
N HIS A 45 -7.83 3.90 -15.64
CA HIS A 45 -8.62 2.68 -15.61
C HIS A 45 -7.99 1.58 -14.74
N ILE A 46 -6.66 1.46 -14.75
CA ILE A 46 -5.94 0.55 -13.83
C ILE A 46 -6.20 0.93 -12.37
N HIS A 47 -6.14 2.22 -12.04
CA HIS A 47 -6.42 2.69 -10.69
C HIS A 47 -7.87 2.40 -10.27
N THR A 48 -8.84 2.58 -11.17
CA THR A 48 -10.24 2.22 -10.91
C THR A 48 -10.39 0.73 -10.60
N ILE A 49 -9.73 -0.16 -11.33
CA ILE A 49 -9.79 -1.61 -11.08
C ILE A 49 -9.33 -1.94 -9.65
N PHE A 50 -8.14 -1.48 -9.26
CA PHE A 50 -7.61 -1.80 -7.94
C PHE A 50 -8.30 -1.04 -6.80
N MET A 51 -8.83 0.16 -7.05
CA MET A 51 -9.67 0.85 -6.07
C MET A 51 -10.98 0.10 -5.82
N ASN A 52 -11.58 -0.53 -6.84
CA ASN A 52 -12.76 -1.37 -6.65
C ASN A 52 -12.47 -2.59 -5.76
N GLU A 53 -11.26 -3.14 -5.82
CA GLU A 53 -10.80 -4.20 -4.92
C GLU A 53 -10.65 -3.71 -3.47
N ALA A 54 -10.12 -2.49 -3.26
CA ALA A 54 -10.08 -1.87 -1.94
C ALA A 54 -11.50 -1.55 -1.41
N LEU A 55 -12.40 -1.08 -2.26
CA LEU A 55 -13.81 -0.86 -1.92
C LEU A 55 -14.54 -2.16 -1.54
N ALA A 56 -14.21 -3.29 -2.18
CA ALA A 56 -14.75 -4.58 -1.77
C ALA A 56 -14.36 -4.94 -0.33
N GLU A 57 -13.12 -4.65 0.08
CA GLU A 57 -12.66 -4.81 1.46
C GLU A 57 -13.35 -3.84 2.43
N ALA A 58 -13.58 -2.58 2.01
CA ALA A 58 -14.34 -1.59 2.80
C ALA A 58 -15.80 -2.04 3.04
N ARG A 59 -16.50 -2.49 1.98
CA ARG A 59 -17.85 -3.05 2.06
C ARG A 59 -17.90 -4.24 3.01
N ALA A 60 -16.90 -5.10 2.93
CA ALA A 60 -16.83 -6.29 3.78
C ALA A 60 -16.56 -5.93 5.25
N SER A 61 -15.77 -4.89 5.55
CA SER A 61 -15.61 -4.39 6.93
C SER A 61 -16.93 -3.86 7.47
N LEU A 62 -17.67 -3.08 6.67
CA LEU A 62 -18.98 -2.56 7.05
C LEU A 62 -19.98 -3.68 7.34
N ALA A 63 -20.04 -4.71 6.48
CA ALA A 63 -20.92 -5.87 6.64
C ALA A 63 -20.61 -6.67 7.92
N GLU A 64 -19.37 -6.64 8.42
CA GLU A 64 -18.96 -7.23 9.69
C GLU A 64 -19.21 -6.31 10.89
N GLY A 65 -19.84 -5.14 10.69
CA GLY A 65 -20.06 -4.14 11.73
C GLY A 65 -18.84 -3.27 12.06
N GLY A 66 -17.80 -3.31 11.22
CA GLY A 66 -16.59 -2.51 11.32
C GLY A 66 -16.66 -1.16 10.62
N ILE A 67 -15.51 -0.48 10.55
CA ILE A 67 -15.36 0.83 9.91
C ILE A 67 -15.08 0.60 8.42
N PRO A 68 -15.76 1.27 7.48
CA PRO A 68 -15.70 0.96 6.04
C PRO A 68 -14.44 1.49 5.37
N VAL A 69 -13.26 1.04 5.80
CA VAL A 69 -11.97 1.35 5.17
C VAL A 69 -11.36 0.07 4.63
N GLY A 70 -10.92 0.11 3.39
CA GLY A 70 -10.31 -1.02 2.69
C GLY A 70 -8.99 -0.64 2.03
N CYS A 71 -8.14 -1.64 1.84
CA CYS A 71 -6.81 -1.47 1.27
C CYS A 71 -6.40 -2.73 0.49
N VAL A 72 -5.71 -2.54 -0.63
CA VAL A 72 -5.02 -3.62 -1.36
C VAL A 72 -3.59 -3.24 -1.69
N LEU A 73 -2.69 -4.22 -1.62
CA LEU A 73 -1.30 -4.07 -2.05
C LEU A 73 -1.15 -4.77 -3.40
N VAL A 74 -0.66 -4.04 -4.39
CA VAL A 74 -0.53 -4.51 -5.76
C VAL A 74 0.93 -4.55 -6.15
N ARG A 75 1.36 -5.66 -6.76
CA ARG A 75 2.71 -5.83 -7.33
C ARG A 75 2.59 -6.47 -8.70
N ASN A 76 3.29 -5.92 -9.69
CA ASN A 76 3.27 -6.43 -11.08
C ASN A 76 1.85 -6.58 -11.68
N GLY A 77 0.92 -5.69 -11.30
CA GLY A 77 -0.47 -5.75 -11.77
C GLY A 77 -1.34 -6.80 -11.09
N HIS A 78 -0.87 -7.43 -10.01
CA HIS A 78 -1.65 -8.40 -9.24
C HIS A 78 -1.84 -7.93 -7.80
N VAL A 79 -3.04 -8.14 -7.26
CA VAL A 79 -3.30 -7.96 -5.82
C VAL A 79 -2.60 -9.09 -5.08
N ILE A 80 -1.60 -8.72 -4.28
CA ILE A 80 -0.79 -9.67 -3.48
C ILE A 80 -1.26 -9.75 -2.02
N ALA A 81 -1.91 -8.70 -1.53
CA ALA A 81 -2.47 -8.65 -0.19
C ALA A 81 -3.71 -7.76 -0.14
N ARG A 82 -4.60 -8.06 0.80
CA ARG A 82 -5.87 -7.36 1.01
C ARG A 82 -6.03 -7.08 2.50
N GLY A 83 -6.56 -5.92 2.82
CA GLY A 83 -6.81 -5.53 4.19
C GLY A 83 -8.06 -4.69 4.30
N ARG A 84 -8.76 -4.85 5.41
CA ARG A 84 -9.86 -4.00 5.81
C ARG A 84 -9.66 -3.56 7.25
N ASN A 85 -10.27 -2.47 7.66
CA ASN A 85 -10.21 -2.06 9.06
C ASN A 85 -10.77 -3.20 9.95
N ARG A 86 -10.02 -3.60 10.97
CA ARG A 86 -10.39 -4.65 11.93
C ARG A 86 -10.42 -4.14 13.37
N ARG A 87 -10.55 -2.82 13.57
CA ARG A 87 -10.58 -2.20 14.90
C ARG A 87 -11.69 -2.80 15.76
N ILE A 88 -12.90 -2.86 15.22
CA ILE A 88 -14.07 -3.35 15.96
C ILE A 88 -14.06 -4.87 16.05
N GLN A 89 -13.86 -5.52 14.90
CA GLN A 89 -13.94 -6.97 14.75
C GLN A 89 -12.95 -7.71 15.65
N LEU A 90 -11.77 -7.13 15.88
CA LEU A 90 -10.70 -7.73 16.68
C LEU A 90 -10.34 -6.91 17.93
N SER A 91 -11.16 -5.91 18.29
CA SER A 91 -10.87 -4.98 19.40
C SER A 91 -9.44 -4.42 19.37
N SER A 92 -8.95 -4.10 18.18
CA SER A 92 -7.55 -3.74 17.96
C SER A 92 -7.35 -2.23 17.83
N PRO A 93 -6.38 -1.64 18.54
CA PRO A 93 -6.08 -0.21 18.40
C PRO A 93 -5.31 0.15 17.13
N ILE A 94 -4.72 -0.84 16.42
CA ILE A 94 -3.78 -0.58 15.32
C ILE A 94 -4.18 -1.18 13.97
N LEU A 95 -5.19 -2.06 13.93
CA LEU A 95 -5.59 -2.73 12.68
C LEU A 95 -6.49 -1.86 11.80
N HIS A 96 -5.92 -0.76 11.32
CA HIS A 96 -6.45 -0.02 10.17
C HIS A 96 -6.30 -0.85 8.88
N ALA A 97 -6.99 -0.47 7.81
CA ALA A 97 -7.01 -1.28 6.59
C ALA A 97 -5.61 -1.47 5.99
N GLU A 98 -4.79 -0.42 6.00
CA GLU A 98 -3.42 -0.43 5.50
C GLU A 98 -2.53 -1.35 6.35
N MET A 99 -2.70 -1.33 7.68
CA MET A 99 -1.97 -2.20 8.60
C MET A 99 -2.38 -3.67 8.41
N THR A 100 -3.68 -3.94 8.33
CA THR A 100 -4.20 -5.30 8.02
C THR A 100 -3.70 -5.78 6.65
N CYS A 101 -3.60 -4.89 5.66
CA CYS A 101 -3.12 -5.23 4.33
C CYS A 101 -1.62 -5.61 4.33
N LEU A 102 -0.79 -4.86 5.06
CA LEU A 102 0.62 -5.18 5.26
C LEU A 102 0.80 -6.50 6.02
N GLU A 103 0.02 -6.73 7.08
CA GLU A 103 0.02 -7.99 7.84
C GLU A 103 -0.35 -9.17 6.93
N ALA A 104 -1.37 -9.02 6.09
CA ALA A 104 -1.82 -10.04 5.15
C ALA A 104 -0.78 -10.37 4.05
N ALA A 105 0.14 -9.45 3.74
CA ALA A 105 1.25 -9.74 2.82
C ALA A 105 2.28 -10.72 3.43
N GLY A 106 2.23 -10.92 4.75
CA GLY A 106 3.17 -11.74 5.50
C GLY A 106 4.59 -11.18 5.50
N ARG A 107 5.54 -11.99 5.97
CA ARG A 107 6.97 -11.61 5.98
C ARG A 107 7.51 -11.59 4.56
N GLN A 108 8.01 -10.44 4.14
CA GLN A 108 8.64 -10.24 2.84
C GLN A 108 10.03 -9.58 3.00
N PRO A 109 10.96 -9.81 2.06
CA PRO A 109 12.20 -9.03 2.03
C PRO A 109 11.88 -7.55 1.74
N ALA A 110 12.70 -6.62 2.23
CA ALA A 110 12.46 -5.18 2.01
C ALA A 110 12.31 -4.81 0.53
N SER A 111 13.10 -5.46 -0.34
CA SER A 111 13.04 -5.25 -1.80
C SER A 111 11.68 -5.57 -2.43
N PHE A 112 10.85 -6.38 -1.78
CA PHE A 112 9.52 -6.73 -2.25
C PHE A 112 8.60 -5.51 -2.38
N TYR A 113 8.68 -4.58 -1.41
CA TYR A 113 7.76 -3.44 -1.31
C TYR A 113 8.11 -2.31 -2.30
N HIS A 114 9.36 -2.26 -2.78
CA HIS A 114 9.82 -1.24 -3.72
C HIS A 114 9.17 -1.34 -5.11
N ASP A 115 8.56 -2.48 -5.44
CA ASP A 115 7.79 -2.68 -6.68
C ASP A 115 6.26 -2.62 -6.44
N CYS A 116 5.83 -2.23 -5.24
CA CYS A 116 4.42 -2.24 -4.87
C CYS A 116 3.72 -0.90 -5.08
N THR A 117 2.41 -0.94 -5.30
CA THR A 117 1.51 0.20 -5.15
C THR A 117 0.45 -0.16 -4.12
N LEU A 118 0.25 0.71 -3.13
CA LEU A 118 -0.80 0.54 -2.13
C LEU A 118 -2.03 1.36 -2.54
N TYR A 119 -3.19 0.72 -2.57
CA TYR A 119 -4.47 1.37 -2.83
C TYR A 119 -5.26 1.38 -1.53
N THR A 120 -5.69 2.55 -1.07
CA THR A 120 -6.50 2.72 0.15
C THR A 120 -7.73 3.55 -0.14
N THR A 121 -8.88 3.19 0.42
CA THR A 121 -10.13 3.93 0.16
C THR A 121 -10.09 5.36 0.72
N PHE A 122 -9.29 5.61 1.75
CA PHE A 122 -9.10 6.95 2.33
C PHE A 122 -7.65 7.31 2.58
N SER A 123 -7.41 8.61 2.65
CA SER A 123 -6.12 9.20 3.00
C SER A 123 -5.54 8.57 4.28
N PRO A 124 -4.29 8.06 4.27
CA PRO A 124 -3.75 7.29 5.40
C PRO A 124 -3.37 8.20 6.57
N CYS A 125 -3.73 7.81 7.80
CA CYS A 125 -3.30 8.52 9.01
C CYS A 125 -1.77 8.44 9.22
N SER A 126 -1.20 9.21 10.16
CA SER A 126 0.26 9.21 10.39
C SER A 126 0.84 7.83 10.73
N MET A 127 0.08 6.95 11.39
CA MET A 127 0.51 5.57 11.63
C MET A 127 0.67 4.79 10.32
N CYS A 128 -0.36 4.80 9.47
CA CYS A 128 -0.37 4.10 8.20
C CYS A 128 0.66 4.71 7.23
N ALA A 129 0.74 6.04 7.14
CA ALA A 129 1.72 6.75 6.33
C ALA A 129 3.16 6.45 6.78
N GLY A 130 3.39 6.38 8.09
CA GLY A 130 4.67 5.95 8.66
C GLY A 130 5.05 4.52 8.27
N ALA A 131 4.10 3.58 8.30
CA ALA A 131 4.33 2.20 7.88
C ALA A 131 4.66 2.09 6.38
N ILE A 132 3.90 2.81 5.53
CA ILE A 132 4.14 2.87 4.08
C ILE A 132 5.54 3.39 3.78
N ARG A 133 5.94 4.48 4.45
CA ARG A 133 7.30 5.05 4.36
C ARG A 133 8.35 4.06 4.84
N PHE A 134 8.13 3.41 5.98
CA PHE A 134 9.07 2.48 6.58
C PHE A 134 9.39 1.30 5.65
N TYR A 135 8.39 0.73 4.98
CA TYR A 135 8.58 -0.34 4.01
C TYR A 135 9.05 0.13 2.63
N GLY A 136 9.12 1.44 2.38
CA GLY A 136 9.60 1.99 1.12
C GLY A 136 8.69 1.66 -0.06
N ILE A 137 7.37 1.69 0.16
CA ILE A 137 6.37 1.57 -0.92
C ILE A 137 6.37 2.87 -1.73
N PRO A 138 6.67 2.85 -3.04
CA PRO A 138 6.91 4.07 -3.82
C PRO A 138 5.63 4.80 -4.26
N ARG A 139 4.46 4.16 -4.23
CA ARG A 139 3.19 4.76 -4.66
C ARG A 139 2.03 4.40 -3.75
N VAL A 140 1.21 5.39 -3.44
CA VAL A 140 -0.08 5.27 -2.77
C VAL A 140 -1.17 5.88 -3.66
N VAL A 141 -2.27 5.17 -3.84
CA VAL A 141 -3.44 5.64 -4.55
C VAL A 141 -4.60 5.70 -3.57
N ILE A 142 -5.19 6.88 -3.41
CA ILE A 142 -6.21 7.20 -2.42
C ILE A 142 -7.57 7.33 -3.10
N GLY A 143 -8.59 6.70 -2.53
CA GLY A 143 -9.98 6.81 -2.99
C GLY A 143 -10.55 8.21 -2.77
N ASP A 144 -10.68 8.62 -1.51
CA ASP A 144 -11.13 9.96 -1.10
C ASP A 144 -10.21 10.54 -0.01
N ASN A 145 -10.02 11.86 -0.03
CA ASN A 145 -9.31 12.59 1.03
C ASN A 145 -10.04 13.85 1.51
N LYS A 146 -11.32 14.00 1.14
CA LYS A 146 -12.13 15.17 1.47
C LYS A 146 -12.79 15.03 2.82
N ILE A 147 -13.30 13.84 3.14
CA ILE A 147 -13.96 13.58 4.42
C ILE A 147 -12.96 13.32 5.56
N TYR A 148 -11.81 12.75 5.21
CA TYR A 148 -10.69 12.54 6.11
C TYR A 148 -9.40 12.82 5.38
N HIS A 149 -8.59 13.72 5.93
CA HIS A 149 -7.28 14.05 5.40
C HIS A 149 -6.22 13.59 6.40
N GLY A 150 -5.51 12.53 6.03
CA GLY A 150 -4.43 11.97 6.82
C GLY A 150 -3.11 12.68 6.56
N ASP A 151 -2.01 11.95 6.70
CA ASP A 151 -0.66 12.51 6.61
C ASP A 151 -0.06 12.32 5.20
N GLU A 152 -0.75 12.84 4.19
CA GLU A 152 -0.25 12.78 2.81
C GLU A 152 1.01 13.64 2.61
N ALA A 153 1.21 14.65 3.47
CA ALA A 153 2.39 15.49 3.48
C ALA A 153 3.64 14.67 3.80
N LEU A 154 3.60 13.77 4.80
CA LEU A 154 4.68 12.84 5.10
C LEU A 154 5.03 11.94 3.91
N LEU A 155 4.02 11.43 3.21
CA LEU A 155 4.22 10.57 2.03
C LEU A 155 4.96 11.34 0.93
N ARG A 156 4.45 12.52 0.55
CA ARG A 156 5.06 13.36 -0.50
C ARG A 156 6.47 13.82 -0.12
N ALA A 157 6.69 14.23 1.13
CA ALA A 157 8.00 14.61 1.64
C ALA A 157 9.01 13.44 1.64
N SER A 158 8.52 12.20 1.65
CA SER A 158 9.33 10.98 1.54
C SER A 158 9.53 10.49 0.11
N ASN A 159 9.21 11.33 -0.90
CA ASN A 159 9.26 11.01 -2.34
C ASN A 159 8.34 9.84 -2.74
N ILE A 160 7.27 9.60 -1.99
CA ILE A 160 6.23 8.63 -2.35
C ILE A 160 5.22 9.33 -3.27
N HIS A 161 4.91 8.70 -4.40
CA HIS A 161 3.93 9.21 -5.34
C HIS A 161 2.51 9.01 -4.78
N VAL A 162 1.71 10.08 -4.74
CA VAL A 162 0.36 10.06 -4.19
C VAL A 162 -0.64 10.51 -5.25
N ASP A 163 -1.49 9.59 -5.68
CA ASP A 163 -2.63 9.83 -6.57
C ASP A 163 -3.93 9.85 -5.75
N VAL A 164 -4.85 10.77 -6.06
CA VAL A 164 -6.18 10.84 -5.42
C VAL A 164 -7.24 10.72 -6.52
N LEU A 165 -8.19 9.80 -6.34
CA LEU A 165 -9.14 9.43 -7.40
C LEU A 165 -10.50 10.14 -7.33
N ASP A 166 -10.77 10.90 -6.25
CA ASP A 166 -12.09 11.51 -6.01
C ASP A 166 -13.24 10.50 -6.07
N CYS A 167 -13.06 9.34 -5.44
CA CYS A 167 -14.03 8.24 -5.49
C CYS A 167 -15.30 8.57 -4.68
N THR A 168 -16.39 8.87 -5.39
CA THR A 168 -17.71 9.14 -4.81
C THR A 168 -18.18 8.03 -3.88
N GLU A 169 -18.03 6.77 -4.27
CA GLU A 169 -18.47 5.65 -3.43
C GLU A 169 -17.66 5.54 -2.13
N CYS A 170 -16.34 5.82 -2.16
CA CYS A 170 -15.57 5.92 -0.92
C CYS A 170 -16.18 7.01 -0.04
N HIS A 171 -16.35 8.22 -0.59
CA HIS A 171 -16.86 9.37 0.15
C HIS A 171 -18.20 9.09 0.83
N GLU A 172 -19.21 8.68 0.06
CA GLU A 172 -20.57 8.42 0.56
C GLU A 172 -20.61 7.31 1.61
N MET A 173 -19.81 6.25 1.43
CA MET A 173 -19.78 5.12 2.37
C MET A 173 -19.28 5.53 3.76
N LEU A 174 -18.19 6.31 3.81
CA LEU A 174 -17.67 6.79 5.10
C LEU A 174 -18.52 7.93 5.66
N GLU A 175 -19.10 8.78 4.82
CA GLU A 175 -20.02 9.83 5.27
C GLU A 175 -21.24 9.24 5.99
N ASN A 176 -21.86 8.20 5.41
CA ASN A 176 -22.97 7.50 6.02
C ASN A 176 -22.55 6.82 7.34
N PHE A 177 -21.40 6.15 7.36
CA PHE A 177 -20.88 5.54 8.59
C PHE A 177 -20.63 6.56 9.71
N ILE A 178 -20.07 7.72 9.40
CA ILE A 178 -19.82 8.79 10.38
C ILE A 178 -21.14 9.34 10.93
N LYS A 179 -22.15 9.53 10.08
CA LYS A 179 -23.49 9.97 10.49
C LYS A 179 -24.13 8.96 11.46
N GLU A 180 -23.99 7.67 11.18
CA GLU A 180 -24.59 6.61 12.00
C GLU A 180 -23.80 6.31 13.28
N ARG A 181 -22.46 6.37 13.23
CA ARG A 181 -21.57 5.92 14.31
C ARG A 181 -20.40 6.89 14.56
N PRO A 182 -20.69 8.16 14.94
CA PRO A 182 -19.66 9.21 15.04
C PRO A 182 -18.61 8.92 16.12
N SER A 183 -19.00 8.37 17.27
CA SER A 183 -18.07 8.02 18.36
C SER A 183 -17.06 6.95 17.93
N VAL A 184 -17.54 5.94 17.19
CA VAL A 184 -16.69 4.85 16.66
C VAL A 184 -15.66 5.40 15.68
N TRP A 185 -16.06 6.35 14.83
CA TRP A 185 -15.13 7.03 13.95
C TRP A 185 -14.09 7.86 14.71
N GLN A 186 -14.51 8.65 15.71
CA GLN A 186 -13.62 9.47 16.53
C GLN A 186 -12.55 8.63 17.23
N GLU A 187 -12.95 7.47 17.79
CA GLU A 187 -12.01 6.52 18.39
C GLU A 187 -10.98 5.99 17.39
N ASN A 188 -11.38 5.77 16.13
CA ASN A 188 -10.50 5.24 15.09
C ASN A 188 -9.38 6.22 14.71
N ILE A 189 -9.68 7.51 14.69
CA ILE A 189 -8.70 8.55 14.34
C ILE A 189 -8.01 9.15 15.57
N ALA A 190 -8.22 8.55 16.75
CA ALA A 190 -7.71 9.02 18.04
C ALA A 190 -8.01 10.51 18.30
N HIS A 191 -9.15 11.00 17.81
CA HIS A 191 -9.57 12.39 17.98
C HIS A 191 -10.61 12.47 19.09
N THR A 192 -10.35 13.26 20.13
CA THR A 192 -11.35 13.62 21.13
C THR A 192 -12.26 14.72 20.58
N ALA A 193 -13.58 14.52 20.65
CA ALA A 193 -14.51 15.65 20.54
C ALA A 193 -14.24 16.59 21.72
N HIS A 194 -13.73 17.79 21.43
CA HIS A 194 -13.63 18.87 22.40
C HIS A 194 -14.91 19.70 22.38
#